data_AF-A0A971VNT2-F1
#
_entry.id   AF-A0A971VNT2-F1
#
_cell.length_a   1.000
_cell.length_b   1.000
_cell.length_c   1.000
_cell.angle_alpha   90.00
_cell.angle_beta   90.00
_cell.angle_gamma   90.00
#
_symmetry.space_group_name_H-M   'P 1'
#
loop_
_entity.id
_entity.type
_entity.pdbx_description
1 polymer ?
#
loop_
_entity_poly.entity_id
_entity_poly.type
_entity_poly.pdbx_seq_one_letter_code
_entity_poly.pdbx_strand_id
1 'polypeptide(L)' 'MFVTDNGAGIPPEKLKKIKLKLESSEDFSDHIGLFNTNKRLKLIYGEQYGIRIRSIQDKGTVVFIYIPILR' A
#
# COMPACT_ATOMS: atom_id res chain seq x y z
N MET A 1 -11.94 0.04 2.43
CA MET A 1 -12.25 0.03 0.98
C MET A 1 -11.11 -0.63 0.21
N PHE A 2 -11.31 -1.06 -1.04
CA PHE A 2 -10.23 -1.62 -1.86
C PHE A 2 -10.34 -1.20 -3.33
N VAL A 3 -9.21 -1.24 -4.04
CA VAL A 3 -9.09 -1.04 -5.49
C VAL A 3 -8.40 -2.27 -6.07
N THR A 4 -8.84 -2.74 -7.23
CA THR A 4 -8.24 -3.88 -7.92
C THR A 4 -7.94 -3.52 -9.37
N ASP A 5 -6.88 -4.11 -9.91
CA ASP A 5 -6.59 -4.15 -11.34
C ASP A 5 -6.37 -5.59 -11.80
N ASN A 6 -6.49 -5.81 -13.11
CA ASN A 6 -6.28 -7.07 -13.81
C ASN A 6 -4.98 -7.07 -14.63
N GLY A 7 -4.00 -6.24 -14.27
CA GLY A 7 -2.74 -6.12 -15.00
C GLY A 7 -1.77 -7.27 -14.72
N ALA A 8 -0.50 -7.08 -15.06
CA ALA A 8 0.55 -8.08 -14.90
C ALA A 8 0.89 -8.44 -13.44
N GLY A 9 0.26 -7.79 -12.46
CA GLY A 9 0.57 -7.99 -11.04
C GLY A 9 2.02 -7.59 -10.69
N ILE A 10 2.50 -8.10 -9.56
CA ILE A 10 3.80 -7.75 -8.99
C ILE A 10 4.54 -9.04 -8.63
N PRO A 11 5.79 -9.21 -9.12
CA PRO A 11 6.65 -10.33 -8.73
C PRO A 11 6.84 -10.43 -7.21
N PRO A 12 6.89 -11.65 -6.62
CA PRO A 12 6.93 -11.84 -5.18
C PRO A 12 8.05 -11.08 -4.46
N GLU A 13 9.25 -11.04 -5.02
CA GLU A 13 10.40 -10.33 -4.46
C GLU A 13 10.20 -8.81 -4.44
N LYS A 14 9.58 -8.25 -5.49
CA LYS A 14 9.24 -6.83 -5.55
C LYS A 14 8.09 -6.51 -4.59
N LEU A 15 7.09 -7.38 -4.50
CA LEU A 15 5.97 -7.23 -3.57
C LEU A 15 6.45 -7.22 -2.12
N LYS A 16 7.41 -8.09 -1.77
CA LYS A 16 8.03 -8.11 -0.43
C LYS A 16 8.71 -6.77 -0.12
N LYS A 17 9.49 -6.23 -1.06
CA LYS A 17 10.12 -4.90 -0.90
C LYS A 17 9.10 -3.78 -0.73
N ILE A 18 8.01 -3.80 -1.49
CA ILE A 18 6.93 -2.80 -1.38
C ILE A 18 6.29 -2.88 0.01
N LYS A 19 5.97 -4.08 0.51
CA LYS A 19 5.38 -4.27 1.84
C LYS A 19 6.29 -3.76 2.95
N LEU A 20 7.58 -4.11 2.92
CA LEU A 20 8.55 -3.62 3.90
C LEU A 20 8.64 -2.08 3.91
N LYS A 21 8.63 -1.46 2.72
CA LYS A 21 8.63 0.01 2.62
C LYS A 21 7.33 0.65 3.13
N LEU A 22 6.16 -0.03 3.02
CA LEU A 22 4.89 0.49 3.55
C LEU A 22 4.82 0.39 5.09
N GLU A 23 5.56 -0.54 5.67
CA GLU A 23 5.68 -0.71 7.12
C GLU A 23 6.75 0.20 7.73
N SER A 24 7.76 0.57 6.94
CA SER A 24 8.80 1.52 7.34
C SER A 24 8.28 2.95 7.51
N SER A 25 8.89 3.68 8.45
CA SER A 25 8.70 5.12 8.68
C SER A 25 9.68 6.00 7.90
N GLU A 26 10.56 5.39 7.09
CA GLU A 26 11.58 6.11 6.33
C GLU A 26 10.99 6.79 5.09
N ASP A 27 11.53 7.97 4.77
CA ASP A 27 11.16 8.72 3.58
C ASP A 27 11.85 8.14 2.33
N PHE A 28 11.09 7.38 1.56
CA PHE A 28 11.53 6.87 0.26
C PHE A 28 11.17 7.87 -0.84
N SER A 29 12.15 8.61 -1.34
CA SER A 29 12.00 9.64 -2.40
C SER A 29 11.50 9.11 -3.75
N ASP A 30 11.68 7.80 -4.03
CA ASP A 30 11.60 7.28 -5.40
C ASP A 30 10.27 6.64 -5.79
N HIS A 31 9.28 6.57 -4.87
CA HIS A 31 7.98 5.95 -5.15
C HIS A 31 6.83 6.80 -4.61
N ILE A 32 6.27 7.65 -5.47
CA ILE A 32 5.49 8.81 -5.02
C ILE A 32 4.02 8.45 -4.70
N GLY A 33 3.42 7.44 -5.32
CA GLY A 33 1.98 7.20 -5.20
C GLY A 33 1.56 6.49 -3.89
N LEU A 34 1.96 5.22 -3.76
CA LEU A 34 1.47 4.34 -2.69
C LEU A 34 2.02 4.75 -1.31
N PHE A 35 3.30 5.11 -1.26
CA PHE A 35 3.98 5.44 0.00
C PHE A 35 3.54 6.78 0.56
N ASN A 36 3.41 7.82 -0.28
CA ASN A 36 2.88 9.10 0.19
C ASN A 36 1.43 8.97 0.65
N THR A 37 0.61 8.18 -0.05
CA THR A 37 -0.76 7.91 0.41
C THR A 37 -0.75 7.20 1.77
N ASN A 38 0.05 6.15 1.93
CA ASN A 38 0.18 5.43 3.21
C ASN A 38 0.66 6.33 4.34
N LYS A 39 1.71 7.14 4.10
CA LYS A 39 2.25 8.11 5.07
C LYS A 39 1.17 9.12 5.48
N ARG A 40 0.43 9.68 4.53
CA ARG A 40 -0.66 10.63 4.82
C ARG A 40 -1.77 9.98 5.66
N LEU A 41 -2.18 8.76 5.31
CA LEU A 41 -3.21 8.04 6.07
C LEU A 41 -2.77 7.79 7.52
N LYS A 42 -1.51 7.37 7.72
CA LYS A 42 -0.94 7.18 9.06
C LYS A 42 -0.83 8.47 9.85
N LEU A 43 -0.40 9.56 9.22
CA LEU A 43 -0.32 10.89 9.85
C LEU A 43 -1.69 11.44 10.27
N ILE A 44 -2.73 11.20 9.48
CA ILE A 44 -4.08 11.73 9.75
C ILE A 44 -4.84 10.87 10.75
N TYR A 45 -4.73 9.53 10.64
CA TYR A 45 -5.60 8.61 11.38
C TYR A 45 -4.87 7.77 12.45
N GLY A 46 -3.53 7.67 12.41
CA GLY A 46 -2.71 6.84 13.29
C GLY A 46 -2.05 5.66 12.57
N GLU A 47 -0.98 5.12 13.17
CA GLU A 47 -0.12 4.07 12.60
C GLU A 47 -0.85 2.74 12.29
N GLN A 48 -1.99 2.50 12.94
CA GLN A 48 -2.84 1.32 12.70
C GLN A 48 -3.63 1.40 11.38
N TYR A 49 -3.66 2.56 10.73
CA TYR A 49 -4.33 2.80 9.46
C TYR A 49 -3.33 2.92 8.30
N GLY A 50 -3.83 2.92 7.07
CA GLY A 50 -2.99 3.01 5.88
C GLY A 50 -3.35 2.00 4.80
N ILE A 51 -2.32 1.56 4.06
CA ILE A 51 -2.45 0.72 2.88
C ILE A 51 -1.91 -0.68 3.13
N ARG A 52 -2.63 -1.69 2.63
CA ARG A 52 -2.09 -3.04 2.44
C ARG A 52 -2.23 -3.45 0.99
N ILE A 53 -1.28 -4.24 0.50
CA ILE A 53 -1.24 -4.67 -0.90
C ILE A 53 -1.16 -6.20 -1.00
N ARG A 54 -1.96 -6.76 -1.90
CA ARG A 54 -1.88 -8.15 -2.35
C ARG A 54 -1.73 -8.13 -3.86
N SER A 55 -0.86 -8.96 -4.40
CA SER A 55 -0.68 -9.06 -5.84
C SER A 55 -0.19 -10.46 -6.16
N ILE A 56 -0.58 -10.95 -7.32
CA ILE A 56 -0.07 -12.20 -7.88
C ILE A 56 0.40 -11.86 -9.29
N GLN A 57 1.64 -12.21 -9.60
CA GLN A 57 2.20 -12.03 -10.94
C GLN A 57 1.27 -12.69 -11.97
N ASP A 58 1.01 -11.95 -13.05
CA ASP A 58 0.12 -12.28 -14.16
C ASP A 58 -1.37 -12.45 -13.78
N LYS A 59 -1.78 -11.99 -12.59
CA LYS A 59 -3.19 -12.02 -12.14
C LYS A 59 -3.69 -10.69 -11.57
N GLY A 60 -2.90 -9.62 -11.63
CA GLY A 60 -3.27 -8.30 -11.14
C GLY A 60 -2.94 -8.03 -9.68
N THR A 61 -3.46 -6.90 -9.17
CA THR A 61 -3.15 -6.37 -7.83
C THR A 61 -4.41 -5.88 -7.13
N VAL A 62 -4.45 -6.05 -5.81
CA VAL A 62 -5.48 -5.52 -4.91
C VAL A 62 -4.83 -4.65 -3.84
N VAL A 63 -5.29 -3.40 -3.76
CA VAL A 63 -4.85 -2.41 -2.77
C VAL A 63 -6.00 -2.17 -1.79
N PHE A 64 -5.75 -2.42 -0.51
CA PHE A 64 -6.68 -2.18 0.59
C PHE A 64 -6.33 -0.88 1.29
N ILE A 65 -7.34 -0.06 1.56
CA ILE A 65 -7.23 1.20 2.31
C ILE A 65 -8.03 1.05 3.60
N TYR A 66 -7.35 1.21 4.73
CA TYR A 66 -7.88 1.15 6.09
C TYR A 66 -7.89 2.56 6.68
N ILE A 67 -9.07 3.02 7.08
CA ILE A 67 -9.32 4.29 7.76
C ILE A 67 -10.40 4.06 8.82
N PRO A 68 -10.50 4.91 9.86
CA PRO A 68 -11.57 4.82 10.84
C PRO A 68 -12.94 5.02 10.16
N ILE A 69 -13.95 4.37 10.74
CA ILE A 69 -15.33 4.72 10.45
C ILE A 69 -15.63 5.97 11.26
N LEU A 70 -15.68 7.13 10.59
CA LEU A 70 -16.19 8.35 11.20
C LEU A 70 -17.71 8.21 11.30
N ARG A 71 -18.25 8.36 12.52
CA ARG A 71 -19.68 8.45 12.79
C ARG A 71 -20.14 9.90 12.76
#